data_AF-A0A850BIK3-F1
#
_entry.id   AF-A0A850BIK3-F1
#
_cell.length_a   1.000
_cell.length_b   1.000
_cell.length_c   1.000
_cell.angle_alpha   90.00
_cell.angle_beta   90.00
_cell.angle_gamma   90.00
#
_symmetry.space_group_name_H-M   'P 1'
#
loop_
_entity.id
_entity.type
_entity.pdbx_description
1 polymer ?
#
loop_
_entity_poly.entity_id
_entity_poly.type
_entity_poly.pdbx_seq_one_letter_code
_entity_poly.pdbx_strand_id
1 'polypeptide(L)'
;DRVGAGLRSEKRDAFKFRVGRNRHGQLADALDPSVDYDTWREMGACTKPDVEVLFMPAEDDGEVAADDPRVKRVTCSFGTSAVGRRVYVRAIAPSRVEVSVGPPGGEPEKSALRWGVDLTAAKAEPLR
;
A
#
# COMPACT_ATOMS: atom_id res chain seq x y z
N ASP A 1 -23.98 -15.03 -13.69
CA ASP A 1 -22.98 -15.51 -12.72
C ASP A 1 -22.37 -14.41 -11.87
N ARG A 2 -22.80 -14.30 -10.60
CA ARG A 2 -22.13 -13.50 -9.55
C ARG A 2 -22.13 -14.32 -8.26
N VAL A 3 -21.37 -15.40 -8.24
CA VAL A 3 -21.14 -16.21 -7.04
C VAL A 3 -19.63 -16.48 -7.01
N GLY A 4 -18.90 -15.77 -6.15
CA GLY A 4 -17.45 -15.99 -6.01
C GLY A 4 -16.70 -14.95 -5.17
N ALA A 5 -17.25 -13.75 -4.99
CA ALA A 5 -16.57 -12.70 -4.21
C ALA A 5 -16.75 -12.83 -2.68
N GLY A 6 -17.82 -13.48 -2.21
CA GLY A 6 -18.18 -13.49 -0.78
C GLY A 6 -17.53 -14.58 0.08
N LEU A 7 -16.93 -15.62 -0.51
CA LEU A 7 -16.49 -16.82 0.25
C LEU A 7 -14.98 -16.88 0.56
N ARG A 8 -14.18 -15.90 0.10
CA ARG A 8 -12.71 -15.90 0.33
C ARG A 8 -12.26 -15.03 1.50
N SER A 9 -13.16 -14.29 2.13
CA SER A 9 -12.81 -13.40 3.25
C SER A 9 -12.56 -14.16 4.56
N GLU A 10 -13.08 -15.39 4.72
CA GLU A 10 -13.11 -16.07 6.03
C GLU A 10 -11.87 -16.90 6.39
N LYS A 11 -10.78 -16.89 5.60
CA LYS A 11 -9.59 -17.75 5.86
C LYS A 11 -8.23 -17.05 5.80
N ARG A 12 -8.17 -15.74 5.59
CA ARG A 12 -6.87 -15.03 5.62
C ARG A 12 -6.58 -14.58 7.04
N ASP A 13 -5.34 -14.79 7.49
CA ASP A 13 -4.89 -14.22 8.76
C ASP A 13 -5.10 -12.69 8.73
N ALA A 14 -5.27 -12.11 9.92
CA ALA A 14 -5.37 -10.67 10.07
C ALA A 14 -4.14 -9.98 9.46
N PHE A 15 -4.35 -8.84 8.79
CA PHE A 15 -3.27 -8.00 8.31
C PHE A 15 -2.52 -7.40 9.52
N LYS A 16 -1.18 -7.45 9.53
CA LYS A 16 -0.38 -7.18 10.75
C LYS A 16 0.44 -5.89 10.70
N PHE A 17 0.18 -5.04 9.72
CA PHE A 17 1.03 -3.88 9.43
C PHE A 17 0.19 -2.62 9.29
N ARG A 18 0.84 -1.50 9.58
CA ARG A 18 0.42 -0.16 9.17
C ARG A 18 1.22 0.21 7.93
N VAL A 19 0.56 0.70 6.89
CA VAL A 19 1.19 1.03 5.61
C VAL A 19 0.66 2.35 5.09
N GLY A 20 1.57 3.23 4.66
CA GLY A 20 1.20 4.57 4.25
C GLY A 20 2.35 5.34 3.62
N ARG A 21 2.28 6.67 3.76
CA ARG A 21 3.31 7.59 3.26
C ARG A 21 3.64 8.65 4.30
N ASN A 22 4.81 9.27 4.16
CA ASN A 22 5.14 10.46 4.95
C ASN A 22 4.21 11.60 4.56
N ARG A 23 3.46 12.12 5.53
CA ARG A 23 2.66 13.34 5.41
C ARG A 23 2.93 14.22 6.62
N HIS A 24 3.48 15.41 6.38
CA HIS A 24 3.84 16.38 7.43
C HIS A 24 4.75 15.79 8.54
N GLY A 25 5.65 14.87 8.17
CA GLY A 25 6.57 14.25 9.12
C GLY A 25 6.01 13.04 9.88
N GLN A 26 4.77 12.65 9.61
CA GLN A 26 4.12 11.50 10.24
C GLN A 26 3.88 10.37 9.22
N LEU A 27 3.83 9.14 9.71
CA LEU A 27 3.28 8.01 8.96
C LEU A 27 1.75 8.22 8.86
N ALA A 28 1.29 8.59 7.66
CA ALA A 28 -0.14 8.66 7.38
C ALA A 28 -0.60 7.34 6.77
N ASP A 29 -1.33 6.56 7.58
CA ASP A 29 -1.80 5.24 7.20
C ASP A 29 -2.85 5.28 6.09
N ALA A 30 -2.68 4.39 5.13
CA ALA A 30 -3.69 4.02 4.15
C ALA A 30 -4.23 2.60 4.38
N LEU A 31 -3.42 1.74 5.02
CA LEU A 31 -3.81 0.41 5.48
C LEU A 31 -3.43 0.26 6.96
N ASP A 32 -4.31 -0.41 7.70
CA ASP A 32 -4.14 -0.83 9.08
C ASP A 32 -4.77 -2.24 9.26
N PRO A 33 -4.69 -2.88 10.43
CA PRO A 33 -5.22 -4.23 10.64
C PRO A 33 -6.73 -4.41 10.36
N SER A 34 -7.52 -3.34 10.29
CA SER A 34 -8.95 -3.37 9.97
C SER A 34 -9.24 -3.40 8.46
N VAL A 35 -8.21 -3.42 7.62
CA VAL A 35 -8.36 -3.35 6.16
C VAL A 35 -9.08 -4.55 5.55
N ASP A 36 -9.95 -4.28 4.59
CA ASP A 36 -10.41 -5.27 3.62
C ASP A 36 -9.30 -5.63 2.61
N TYR A 37 -9.03 -6.91 2.45
CA TYR A 37 -8.13 -7.41 1.42
C TYR A 37 -8.63 -7.06 0.01
N ASP A 38 -7.68 -7.00 -0.93
CA ASP A 38 -7.89 -6.84 -2.36
C ASP A 38 -8.58 -5.50 -2.78
N THR A 39 -8.78 -4.58 -1.83
CA THR A 39 -9.42 -3.26 -2.02
C THR A 39 -8.39 -2.14 -2.07
N TRP A 40 -8.43 -1.32 -3.13
CA TRP A 40 -7.50 -0.20 -3.30
C TRP A 40 -7.81 0.97 -2.36
N ARG A 41 -6.78 1.48 -1.68
CA ARG A 41 -6.82 2.67 -0.83
C ARG A 41 -5.85 3.72 -1.38
N GLU A 42 -6.30 4.97 -1.50
CA GLU A 42 -5.47 6.07 -1.99
C GLU A 42 -4.44 6.49 -0.91
N MET A 43 -3.16 6.59 -1.29
CA MET A 43 -2.07 7.13 -0.44
C MET A 43 -1.72 8.59 -0.75
N GLY A 44 -2.43 9.20 -1.71
CA GLY A 44 -2.28 10.59 -2.13
C GLY A 44 -1.61 10.75 -3.50
N ALA A 45 -1.23 11.98 -3.82
CA ALA A 45 -0.68 12.32 -5.12
C ALA A 45 0.72 11.71 -5.35
N CYS A 46 0.97 11.27 -6.58
CA CYS A 46 2.28 10.88 -7.05
C CYS A 46 3.04 12.13 -7.51
N THR A 47 3.97 12.61 -6.68
CA THR A 47 4.74 13.84 -6.95
C THR A 47 6.16 13.57 -7.46
N LYS A 48 6.62 12.32 -7.39
CA LYS A 48 7.95 11.87 -7.82
C LYS A 48 7.83 10.56 -8.61
N PRO A 49 8.75 10.26 -9.55
CA PRO A 49 8.79 8.99 -10.28
C PRO A 49 8.96 7.77 -9.37
N ASP A 50 9.71 7.96 -8.28
CA ASP A 50 9.94 6.98 -7.25
C ASP A 50 9.02 7.26 -6.07
N VAL A 51 8.20 6.26 -5.72
CA VAL A 51 7.24 6.35 -4.64
C VAL A 51 7.79 5.60 -3.44
N GLU A 52 8.04 6.32 -2.36
CA GLU A 52 8.33 5.73 -1.07
C GLU A 52 7.04 5.25 -0.40
N VAL A 53 7.08 4.00 0.07
CA VAL A 53 6.06 3.37 0.88
C VAL A 53 6.65 3.15 2.26
N LEU A 54 5.96 3.65 3.28
CA LEU A 54 6.36 3.54 4.67
C LEU A 54 5.47 2.51 5.35
N PHE A 55 6.05 1.71 6.25
CA PHE A 55 5.30 0.70 6.98
C PHE A 55 5.99 0.29 8.27
N MET A 56 5.20 -0.25 9.20
CA MET A 56 5.67 -0.84 10.46
C MET A 56 4.68 -1.92 10.95
N PRO A 57 5.10 -2.83 11.84
CA PRO A 57 4.16 -3.70 12.55
C PRO A 57 3.10 -2.90 13.30
N ALA A 58 1.86 -3.38 13.28
CA ALA A 58 0.73 -2.74 13.94
C ALA A 58 0.63 -3.14 15.42
N GLU A 59 1.69 -2.88 16.19
CA GLU A 59 1.75 -3.13 17.64
C GLU A 59 1.33 -1.88 18.45
N ASP A 60 1.21 -0.74 17.77
CA ASP A 60 0.94 0.59 18.33
C ASP A 60 -0.03 1.31 17.39
N ASP A 61 -1.13 1.81 17.94
CA ASP A 61 -2.21 2.51 17.21
C ASP A 61 -2.07 4.04 17.28
N GLY A 62 -1.01 4.56 17.92
CA GLY A 62 -0.75 5.98 18.06
C GLY A 62 -0.24 6.67 16.79
N GLU A 63 -0.13 8.00 16.85
CA GLU A 63 0.61 8.75 15.83
C GLU A 63 2.10 8.38 15.88
N VAL A 64 2.70 8.12 14.71
CA VAL A 64 4.10 7.71 14.60
C VAL A 64 4.82 8.61 13.61
N ALA A 65 5.96 9.14 14.04
CA ALA A 65 6.82 9.95 13.18
C ALA A 65 7.36 9.12 12.00
N ALA A 66 7.44 9.71 10.82
CA ALA A 66 7.88 9.02 9.61
C ALA A 66 9.38 8.60 9.66
N ASP A 67 10.16 9.20 10.55
CA ASP A 67 11.56 8.89 10.82
C ASP A 67 11.76 8.02 12.07
N ASP A 68 10.68 7.57 12.71
CA ASP A 68 10.75 6.62 13.83
C ASP A 68 11.54 5.36 13.40
N PRO A 69 12.49 4.86 14.21
CA PRO A 69 13.31 3.70 13.86
C PRO A 69 12.53 2.42 13.54
N ARG A 70 11.27 2.31 14.01
CA ARG A 70 10.37 1.20 13.73
C ARG A 70 9.81 1.26 12.31
N VAL A 71 9.76 2.45 11.71
CA VAL A 71 9.22 2.68 10.37
C VAL A 71 10.25 2.28 9.33
N LYS A 72 9.89 1.25 8.57
CA LYS A 72 10.64 0.78 7.41
C LYS A 72 10.13 1.49 6.16
N ARG A 73 10.97 1.50 5.12
CA ARG A 73 10.63 2.08 3.82
C ARG A 73 11.09 1.20 2.68
N VAL A 74 10.30 1.19 1.61
CA VAL A 74 10.69 0.64 0.31
C VAL A 74 10.35 1.64 -0.78
N THR A 75 11.03 1.52 -1.91
CA THR A 75 10.81 2.37 -3.08
C THR A 75 10.20 1.57 -4.21
N CYS A 76 9.11 2.09 -4.78
CA CYS A 76 8.48 1.58 -6.00
C CYS A 76 8.73 2.58 -7.14
N SER A 77 9.50 2.18 -8.14
CA SER A 77 9.84 3.03 -9.29
C SER A 77 8.77 2.93 -10.38
N PHE A 78 7.88 3.91 -10.44
CA PHE A 78 6.80 3.98 -11.44
C PHE A 78 7.18 4.80 -12.68
N GLY A 79 8.26 5.59 -12.60
CA GLY A 79 8.73 6.43 -13.69
C GLY A 79 7.94 7.73 -13.82
N THR A 80 8.36 8.57 -14.78
CA THR A 80 7.85 9.95 -14.92
C THR A 80 6.37 10.02 -15.31
N SER A 81 5.86 9.02 -16.03
CA SER A 81 4.44 8.96 -16.43
C SER A 81 3.47 8.79 -15.26
N ALA A 82 3.97 8.43 -14.08
CA ALA A 82 3.17 8.33 -12.86
C ALA A 82 2.96 9.67 -12.17
N VAL A 83 3.80 10.67 -12.42
CA VAL A 83 3.69 11.99 -11.78
C VAL A 83 2.37 12.67 -12.19
N GLY A 84 1.65 13.22 -11.21
CA GLY A 84 0.32 13.82 -11.41
C GLY A 84 -0.85 12.84 -11.26
N ARG A 85 -0.59 11.53 -11.17
CA ARG A 85 -1.59 10.50 -10.84
C ARG A 85 -1.75 10.33 -9.31
N ARG A 86 -2.65 9.45 -8.88
CA ARG A 86 -2.77 9.03 -7.48
C ARG A 86 -2.06 7.71 -7.25
N VAL A 87 -1.42 7.59 -6.10
CA VAL A 87 -0.82 6.34 -5.62
C VAL A 87 -1.88 5.57 -4.84
N TYR A 88 -1.99 4.29 -5.12
CA TYR A 88 -2.90 3.37 -4.43
C TYR A 88 -2.14 2.20 -3.85
N VAL A 89 -2.65 1.67 -2.75
CA VAL A 89 -2.14 0.46 -2.10
C VAL A 89 -3.31 -0.46 -1.74
N ARG A 90 -3.10 -1.77 -1.76
CA ARG A 90 -4.05 -2.75 -1.22
C ARG A 90 -3.32 -3.89 -0.53
N ALA A 91 -3.92 -4.43 0.52
CA ALA A 91 -3.45 -5.68 1.12
C ALA A 91 -3.82 -6.86 0.21
N ILE A 92 -2.86 -7.75 -0.07
CA ILE A 92 -3.10 -9.00 -0.82
C ILE A 92 -2.76 -10.26 0.00
N ALA A 93 -1.97 -10.11 1.07
CA ALA A 93 -1.71 -11.15 2.07
C ALA A 93 -1.35 -10.50 3.42
N PRO A 94 -1.29 -11.26 4.54
CA PRO A 94 -1.08 -10.72 5.90
C PRO A 94 0.16 -9.83 6.08
N SER A 95 1.18 -10.04 5.24
CA SER A 95 2.41 -9.26 5.20
C SER A 95 2.77 -8.78 3.78
N ARG A 96 1.80 -8.74 2.86
CA ARG A 96 2.04 -8.36 1.45
C ARG A 96 1.01 -7.37 0.94
N VAL A 97 1.51 -6.33 0.29
CA VAL A 97 0.68 -5.32 -0.38
C VAL A 97 1.03 -5.20 -1.86
N GLU A 98 0.09 -4.70 -2.64
CA GLU A 98 0.35 -4.19 -3.98
C GLU A 98 0.24 -2.67 -3.98
N VAL A 99 1.08 -2.02 -4.77
CA VAL A 99 1.11 -0.58 -4.99
C VAL A 99 0.96 -0.32 -6.48
N SER A 100 0.14 0.66 -6.84
CA SER A 100 -0.02 1.07 -8.24
C SER A 100 -0.40 2.55 -8.33
N VAL A 101 -0.59 3.04 -9.55
CA VAL A 101 -1.03 4.41 -9.81
C VAL A 101 -2.29 4.44 -10.67
N GLY A 102 -3.18 5.38 -10.37
CA GLY A 102 -4.52 5.48 -10.95
C GLY A 102 -4.98 6.93 -11.15
N PRO A 103 -6.16 7.14 -11.76
CA PRO A 103 -6.77 8.46 -11.85
C PRO A 103 -7.26 8.96 -10.47
N PRO A 104 -7.34 10.28 -10.22
CA PRO A 104 -7.94 10.82 -9.00
C PRO A 104 -9.37 10.32 -8.76
N GLY A 105 -9.66 9.88 -7.53
CA GLY A 105 -11.01 9.43 -7.12
C GLY A 105 -11.45 8.10 -7.73
N GLY A 106 -10.57 7.37 -8.41
CA GLY A 106 -10.84 6.06 -8.98
C GLY A 106 -9.96 4.96 -8.37
N GLU A 107 -9.61 3.99 -9.20
CA GLU A 107 -8.70 2.89 -8.86
C GLU A 107 -7.70 2.67 -10.01
N PRO A 108 -6.56 2.03 -9.76
CA PRO A 108 -5.64 1.62 -10.81
C PRO A 108 -6.32 0.73 -11.87
N GLU A 109 -5.97 0.95 -13.14
CA GLU A 109 -6.39 0.08 -14.23
C GLU A 109 -5.80 -1.33 -14.07
N LYS A 110 -6.49 -2.37 -14.59
CA LYS A 110 -6.00 -3.76 -14.49
C LYS A 110 -4.61 -3.97 -15.13
N SER A 111 -4.33 -3.21 -16.18
CA SER A 111 -3.05 -3.20 -16.91
C SER A 111 -2.03 -2.22 -16.34
N ALA A 112 -2.36 -1.46 -15.31
CA ALA A 112 -1.42 -0.53 -14.70
C ALA A 112 -0.23 -1.30 -14.11
N LEU A 113 0.97 -0.70 -14.22
CA LEU A 113 2.16 -1.19 -13.54
C LEU A 113 1.85 -1.37 -12.05
N ARG A 114 2.17 -2.54 -11.52
CA ARG A 114 1.97 -2.88 -10.11
C ARG A 114 3.31 -3.25 -9.49
N TRP A 115 3.49 -2.86 -8.25
CA TRP A 115 4.61 -3.26 -7.42
C TRP A 115 4.09 -4.11 -6.26
N GLY A 116 4.70 -5.26 -6.05
CA GLY A 116 4.47 -6.08 -4.87
C GLY A 116 5.46 -5.69 -3.80
N VAL A 117 4.99 -5.53 -2.57
CA VAL A 117 5.82 -5.24 -1.41
C VAL A 117 5.65 -6.33 -0.37
N ASP A 118 6.76 -6.98 -0.01
CA ASP A 118 6.86 -7.85 1.15
C ASP A 118 7.26 -7.00 2.37
N LEU A 119 6.33 -6.88 3.32
CA LEU A 119 6.49 -6.03 4.50
C LEU A 119 7.38 -6.67 5.56
N THR A 120 7.54 -8.00 5.53
CA THR A 120 8.47 -8.70 6.43
C THR A 120 9.90 -8.53 5.95
N ALA A 121 10.13 -8.78 4.66
CA ALA A 121 11.45 -8.68 4.03
C ALA A 121 11.87 -7.25 3.68
N ALA A 122 10.95 -6.27 3.80
CA ALA A 122 11.15 -4.89 3.37
C ALA A 122 11.67 -4.80 1.93
N LYS A 123 10.99 -5.51 1.02
CA LYS A 123 11.40 -5.64 -0.38
C LYS A 123 10.24 -5.27 -1.31
N ALA A 124 10.54 -4.48 -2.34
CA ALA A 124 9.62 -4.15 -3.42
C ALA A 124 10.09 -4.78 -4.73
N GLU A 125 9.15 -5.29 -5.52
CA GLU A 125 9.42 -5.85 -6.86
C GLU A 125 8.28 -5.51 -7.84
N PRO A 126 8.58 -5.26 -9.12
CA PRO A 126 7.55 -5.08 -10.12
C PRO A 126 6.80 -6.39 -10.36
N LEU A 127 5.47 -6.33 -10.39
CA LEU A 127 4.60 -7.45 -10.73
C LEU A 127 4.38 -7.47 -12.24
N ARG A 128 4.53 -8.65 -12.83
CA ARG A 128 4.29 -8.90 -14.26
C ARG A 128 2.81 -9.17 -14.53
#